data_AF-A0A9C8HWD0-F1
#
_entry.id   AF-A0A9C8HWD0-F1
#
_cell.length_a   1.000
_cell.length_b   1.000
_cell.length_c   1.000
_cell.angle_alpha   90.00
_cell.angle_beta   90.00
_cell.angle_gamma   90.00
#
_symmetry.space_group_name_H-M   'P 1'
#
loop_
_entity.id
_entity.type
_entity.pdbx_description
1 polymer ?
#
loop_
_entity_poly.entity_id
_entity_poly.type
_entity_poly.pdbx_seq_one_letter_code
_entity_poly.pdbx_strand_id
1 'polypeptide(L)' 'MFEFIKGRLAGKTPDRAVIEINGIGFSIAIPLSTYESLPELNKEI' A
#
# COMPACT_ATOMS: atom_id res chain seq x y z
N MET A 1 10.12 13.90 0.78
CA MET A 1 8.86 13.69 1.52
C MET A 1 7.81 13.38 0.49
N PHE A 2 7.14 12.24 0.57
CA PHE A 2 6.07 11.87 -0.36
C PHE A 2 4.74 12.14 0.33
N GLU A 3 3.84 12.85 -0.36
CA GLU A 3 2.56 13.30 0.21
C GLU A 3 1.45 12.26 0.01
N PHE A 4 1.56 11.48 -1.06
CA PHE A 4 0.71 10.35 -1.38
C PHE A 4 1.48 9.38 -2.28
N ILE A 5 1.08 8.11 -2.28
CA ILE A 5 1.55 7.13 -3.24
C ILE A 5 0.33 6.55 -3.94
N LYS A 6 0.37 6.50 -5.26
CA LYS A 6 -0.72 5.95 -6.08
C LYS A 6 -0.21 4.74 -6.82
N GLY A 7 -0.95 3.65 -6.79
CA GLY A 7 -0.56 2.41 -7.46
C GLY A 7 -1.48 1.25 -7.17
N ARG A 8 -1.03 0.05 -7.52
CA ARG A 8 -1.77 -1.18 -7.25
C ARG A 8 -1.35 -1.73 -5.90
N LEU A 9 -2.29 -2.01 -5.01
CA LEU A 9 -1.97 -2.68 -3.76
C LEU A 9 -1.59 -4.15 -4.04
N ALA A 10 -0.29 -4.45 -4.08
CA ALA A 10 0.22 -5.79 -4.34
C ALA A 10 0.22 -6.68 -3.08
N GLY A 11 0.32 -6.06 -1.91
CA GLY A 11 0.36 -6.75 -0.62
C GLY A 11 -0.14 -5.82 0.49
N LYS A 12 -0.83 -6.35 1.50
CA LYS A 12 -1.07 -5.64 2.76
C LYS A 12 -0.89 -6.57 3.94
N THR A 13 -0.21 -6.09 4.95
CA THR A 13 0.02 -6.70 6.27
C THR A 13 -0.28 -5.63 7.32
N PRO A 14 -0.70 -6.00 8.54
CA PRO A 14 -1.02 -5.03 9.59
C PRO A 14 0.12 -4.06 9.97
N ASP A 15 1.38 -4.42 9.68
CA ASP A 15 2.56 -3.56 9.89
C ASP A 15 2.98 -2.80 8.61
N ARG A 16 2.62 -3.32 7.41
CA ARG A 16 3.18 -2.84 6.13
C ARG A 16 2.22 -2.99 4.95
N ALA A 17 2.27 -2.03 4.03
CA ALA A 17 1.60 -2.10 2.75
C ALA A 17 2.64 -2.20 1.62
N VAL A 18 2.36 -3.02 0.62
CA VAL A 18 3.17 -3.17 -0.59
C VAL A 18 2.38 -2.62 -1.77
N ILE A 19 2.83 -1.50 -2.32
CA ILE A 19 2.24 -0.88 -3.51
C ILE A 19 3.14 -1.17 -4.71
N GLU A 20 2.59 -1.76 -5.76
CA GLU A 20 3.26 -1.96 -7.03
C GLU A 20 2.95 -0.79 -7.98
N ILE A 21 4.00 -0.17 -8.49
CA ILE A 21 3.94 0.96 -9.41
C ILE A 21 4.88 0.68 -10.58
N ASN A 22 4.32 0.40 -11.76
CA ASN A 22 5.09 0.13 -12.98
C ASN A 22 6.17 -0.96 -12.80
N GLY A 23 5.87 -2.02 -12.04
CA GLY A 23 6.79 -3.11 -11.74
C GLY A 23 7.71 -2.89 -10.55
N ILE A 24 7.59 -1.76 -9.83
CA ILE A 24 8.37 -1.47 -8.61
C ILE A 24 7.48 -1.67 -7.38
N GLY A 25 7.89 -2.57 -6.48
CA GLY A 25 7.20 -2.81 -5.21
C GLY A 25 7.70 -1.91 -4.09
N PHE A 26 6.84 -1.02 -3.60
CA PHE A 26 7.08 -0.13 -2.48
C PHE A 26 6.51 -0.71 -1.21
N SER A 27 7.38 -1.16 -0.30
CA SER A 27 6.99 -1.54 1.06
C SER A 27 7.02 -0.32 1.97
N ILE A 28 5.86 0.03 2.52
CA ILE A 28 5.67 1.17 3.40
C ILE A 28 5.16 0.65 4.74
N ALA A 29 5.81 1.03 5.83
CA ALA A 29 5.28 0.76 7.16
C ALA A 29 4.05 1.64 7.38
N ILE A 30 2.94 1.02 7.73
CA ILE A 30 1.66 1.71 7.93
C ILE A 30 1.09 1.34 9.30
N PRO A 31 0.42 2.28 9.98
CA PRO A 31 -0.26 1.98 11.23
C PRO A 31 -1.48 1.10 10.97
N LEU A 32 -1.92 0.37 12.01
CA LEU A 32 -3.05 -0.55 11.93
C LEU A 32 -4.34 0.12 11.44
N SER A 33 -4.60 1.36 11.85
CA SER A 33 -5.77 2.12 11.39
C SER A 33 -5.77 2.37 9.87
N THR A 34 -4.60 2.55 9.26
CA THR A 34 -4.48 2.65 7.80
C THR A 34 -4.69 1.30 7.15
N TYR A 35 -4.21 0.21 7.76
CA TYR A 35 -4.40 -1.15 7.25
C TYR A 35 -5.88 -1.51 7.09
N GLU A 36 -6.71 -1.15 8.06
CA GLU A 36 -8.16 -1.39 8.01
C GLU A 36 -8.86 -0.54 6.94
N SER A 37 -8.33 0.65 6.66
CA SER A 37 -8.85 1.55 5.62
C SER A 37 -8.33 1.20 4.22
N LEU A 38 -7.26 0.40 4.10
CA LEU A 38 -6.71 -0.02 2.81
C LEU A 38 -7.70 -0.92 2.06
N PRO A 39 -7.86 -0.70 0.74
CA PRO A 39 -8.74 -1.51 -0.08
C PRO A 39 -8.22 -2.96 -0.22
N GLU A 40 -8.94 -3.75 -1.01
CA GLU A 40 -8.56 -5.13 -1.32
C GLU A 40 -7.28 -5.21 -2.16
N LEU A 41 -6.59 -6.35 -2.07
CA LEU A 41 -5.42 -6.64 -2.89
C LEU A 41 -5.77 -6.53 -4.38
N ASN A 42 -4.85 -6.00 -5.17
CA ASN A 42 -4.99 -5.70 -6.60
C ASN A 42 -5.90 -4.52 -6.96
N LYS A 43 -6.39 -3.76 -5.98
CA LYS A 43 -7.13 -2.52 -6.24
C LYS A 43 -6.18 -1.33 -6.35
N GLU A 44 -6.56 -0.34 -7.16
CA GLU A 44 -5.87 0.95 -7.24
C GLU A 44 -6.12 1.76 -5.96
N ILE A 45 -5.04 2.30 -5.40
CA ILE A 45 -4.96 3.26 -4.28
C ILE A 45 -4.34 4.54 -4.78
#